data_AF-G4Z3E3-F1
#
_entry.id   AF-G4Z3E3-F1
#
_cell.length_a   1.000
_cell.length_b   1.000
_cell.length_c   1.000
_cell.angle_alpha   90.00
_cell.angle_beta   90.00
_cell.angle_gamma   90.00
#
_symmetry.space_group_name_H-M   'P 1'
#
loop_
_entity.id
_entity.type
_entity.pdbx_description
1 polymer ?
#
loop_
_entity_poly.entity_id
_entity_poly.type
_entity_poly.pdbx_seq_one_letter_code
_entity_poly.pdbx_strand_id
1 'polypeptide(L)'
;MHAFVLPVNLTHALEDAIKTTRIVQKQPDPLDARVKNQGIVFDLVASVNTTTLKFSGAYVGALRAFHSMKNKARLWIYDIKWLEQDWRNVKVDVDLFGPETGTAELSVGDVCARHQILANEVISKFSSSSLASEFVTTSGKGWVSFDNLVGEVCEGWLNDAPIDFCMEMLSGVVGPYYALSSLTTAVGFPRAPTTPICPIKIILLPVHLHGNHWGVIIAQVHYVKATDKLSVRGYMYEPMIDVAYHEDMEAKWNDITDANNELVEEGLRGFVQRWHQASVPRTRLLMKPFKWIDGPQQHDYFSCGVVVVAHAYSFLTHNHVQIAPRP
;
A
#
# COMPACT_ATOMS: atom_id res chain seq x y z
N MET A 1 30.23 -11.23 -7.44
CA MET A 1 30.91 -10.19 -8.26
C MET A 1 31.29 -10.84 -9.57
N HIS A 2 30.51 -10.64 -10.64
CA HIS A 2 30.82 -11.24 -11.95
C HIS A 2 31.54 -10.21 -12.81
N ALA A 3 32.83 -10.44 -13.06
CA ALA A 3 33.60 -9.69 -14.03
C ALA A 3 33.20 -10.18 -15.43
N PHE A 4 32.63 -9.27 -16.23
CA PHE A 4 32.35 -9.56 -17.63
C PHE A 4 33.63 -9.39 -18.45
N VAL A 5 34.11 -10.48 -19.04
CA VAL A 5 35.19 -10.48 -20.04
C VAL A 5 34.53 -10.65 -21.40
N LEU A 6 34.67 -9.65 -22.27
CA LEU A 6 34.19 -9.71 -23.65
C LEU A 6 35.25 -10.41 -24.53
N PRO A 7 34.90 -11.47 -25.28
CA PRO A 7 35.85 -12.16 -26.14
C PRO A 7 36.35 -11.25 -27.27
N VAL A 8 37.67 -11.15 -27.44
CA VAL A 8 38.35 -10.31 -28.45
C VAL A 8 37.83 -10.52 -29.88
N ASN A 9 37.42 -11.75 -30.19
CA ASN A 9 36.92 -12.11 -31.52
C ASN A 9 35.59 -11.42 -31.84
N LEU A 10 34.78 -11.12 -30.81
CA LEU A 10 33.53 -10.37 -30.96
C LEU A 10 33.81 -8.89 -31.25
N THR A 11 34.89 -8.36 -30.69
CA THR A 11 35.34 -6.98 -30.90
C THR A 11 35.83 -6.78 -32.33
N HIS A 12 36.65 -7.69 -32.86
CA HIS A 12 37.16 -7.60 -34.23
C HIS A 12 36.06 -7.78 -35.29
N ALA A 13 35.11 -8.70 -35.06
CA ALA A 13 33.95 -8.87 -35.94
C ALA A 13 33.05 -7.62 -36.00
N LEU A 14 32.96 -6.87 -34.90
CA LEU A 14 32.23 -5.61 -34.84
C LEU A 14 32.92 -4.50 -35.64
N GLU A 15 34.25 -4.41 -35.55
CA GLU A 15 35.03 -3.40 -36.27
C GLU A 15 34.98 -3.58 -37.79
N ASP A 16 35.04 -4.83 -38.26
CA ASP A 16 34.91 -5.14 -39.68
C ASP A 16 33.51 -4.82 -40.22
N ALA A 17 32.45 -5.17 -39.46
CA ALA A 17 31.08 -4.84 -39.83
C ALA A 17 30.81 -3.33 -39.92
N ILE A 18 31.43 -2.53 -39.05
CA ILE A 18 31.32 -1.06 -39.07
C ILE A 18 32.00 -0.46 -40.31
N LYS A 19 33.17 -0.98 -40.70
CA LYS A 19 33.85 -0.55 -41.94
C LYS A 19 33.03 -0.87 -43.18
N THR A 20 32.40 -2.04 -43.25
CA THR A 20 31.54 -2.43 -44.38
C THR A 20 30.27 -1.59 -44.46
N THR A 21 29.68 -1.21 -43.31
CA THR A 21 28.39 -0.48 -43.26
C THR A 21 28.52 0.99 -43.67
N ARG A 22 29.66 1.65 -43.40
CA ARG A 22 29.92 3.05 -43.81
C ARG A 22 29.96 3.27 -45.32
N ILE A 23 30.21 2.22 -46.11
CA ILE A 23 30.27 2.31 -47.57
C ILE A 23 28.86 2.37 -48.20
N VAL A 24 27.80 1.97 -47.48
CA VAL A 24 26.51 1.60 -48.09
C VAL A 24 25.37 2.62 -47.88
N GLN A 25 25.41 3.52 -46.90
CA GLN A 25 24.23 4.37 -46.60
C GLN A 25 24.28 5.78 -47.21
N LYS A 26 23.49 6.00 -48.28
CA LYS A 26 22.91 7.31 -48.68
C LYS A 26 21.72 7.65 -47.77
N GLN A 27 21.44 8.95 -47.57
CA GLN A 27 20.43 9.44 -46.62
C GLN A 27 18.98 8.98 -46.92
N PRO A 28 18.11 8.82 -45.89
CA PRO A 28 16.70 8.46 -46.08
C PRO A 28 15.76 9.68 -46.17
N ASP A 29 14.65 9.48 -46.90
CA ASP A 29 13.61 10.47 -47.23
C ASP A 29 12.65 10.81 -46.08
N PRO A 30 11.99 11.98 -46.12
CA PRO A 30 11.06 12.42 -45.09
C PRO A 30 9.68 11.71 -45.15
N LEU A 31 9.10 11.53 -43.96
CA LEU A 31 7.87 10.76 -43.71
C LEU A 31 6.56 11.44 -44.15
N ASP A 32 5.59 10.60 -44.55
CA ASP A 32 4.32 10.91 -45.21
C ASP A 32 3.23 11.48 -44.26
N ALA A 33 2.46 12.44 -44.78
CA ALA A 33 1.49 13.27 -44.05
C ALA A 33 0.23 12.51 -43.58
N ARG A 34 0.00 11.28 -44.06
CA ARG A 34 -1.21 10.48 -43.75
C ARG A 34 -1.31 10.01 -42.29
N VAL A 35 -0.21 10.04 -41.53
CA VAL A 35 -0.18 9.58 -40.13
C VAL A 35 -0.75 10.62 -39.14
N LYS A 36 -0.93 11.89 -39.54
CA LYS A 36 -1.39 12.97 -38.65
C LYS A 36 -2.91 13.02 -38.39
N ASN A 37 -3.75 12.37 -39.19
CA ASN A 37 -5.20 12.65 -39.22
C ASN A 37 -6.11 11.65 -38.48
N GLN A 38 -5.60 10.78 -37.61
CA GLN A 38 -6.43 9.76 -36.94
C GLN A 38 -6.79 10.02 -35.46
N GLY A 39 -6.52 11.20 -34.90
CA GLY A 39 -7.08 11.59 -33.59
C GLY A 39 -6.65 10.73 -32.39
N ILE A 40 -5.74 9.76 -32.59
CA ILE A 40 -5.11 9.04 -31.49
C ILE A 40 -4.03 9.96 -30.93
N VAL A 41 -4.28 10.53 -29.76
CA VAL A 41 -3.23 11.12 -28.95
C VAL A 41 -2.46 9.96 -28.34
N PHE A 42 -1.50 9.42 -29.09
CA PHE A 42 -0.41 8.67 -28.47
C PHE A 42 0.44 9.71 -27.76
N ASP A 43 0.20 9.90 -26.46
CA ASP A 43 1.19 10.60 -25.65
C ASP A 43 2.49 9.82 -25.78
N LEU A 44 3.50 10.50 -26.32
CA LEU A 44 4.85 9.96 -26.46
C LEU A 44 5.42 9.81 -25.06
N VAL A 45 5.16 8.68 -24.40
CA VAL A 45 5.58 8.45 -23.00
C VAL A 45 7.11 8.39 -22.89
N ALA A 46 7.81 8.01 -23.96
CA ALA A 46 9.25 8.19 -24.12
C ALA A 46 9.66 8.06 -25.60
N SER A 47 10.62 8.87 -26.06
CA SER A 47 11.31 8.69 -27.35
C SER A 47 12.83 8.67 -27.12
N VAL A 48 13.53 7.74 -27.76
CA VAL A 48 14.99 7.60 -27.62
C VAL A 48 15.64 7.96 -28.95
N ASN A 49 16.35 9.09 -28.97
CA ASN A 49 17.15 9.51 -30.13
C ASN A 49 18.34 8.54 -30.32
N THR A 50 18.46 7.95 -31.51
CA THR A 50 19.37 6.84 -31.80
C THR A 50 20.77 7.25 -32.23
N THR A 51 21.09 8.54 -32.36
CA THR A 51 22.45 8.96 -32.75
C THR A 51 23.35 9.24 -31.53
N THR A 52 24.34 8.36 -31.35
CA THR A 52 25.59 8.52 -30.58
C THR A 52 25.57 8.60 -29.04
N LEU A 53 24.43 8.49 -28.36
CA LEU A 53 24.34 8.51 -26.88
C LEU A 53 24.37 7.13 -26.21
N LYS A 54 25.07 6.13 -26.77
CA LYS A 54 25.22 4.84 -26.09
C LYS A 54 26.11 5.07 -24.86
N PHE A 55 25.51 5.01 -23.65
CA PHE A 55 26.11 5.20 -22.31
C PHE A 55 26.15 6.62 -21.71
N SER A 56 25.24 7.52 -22.07
CA SER A 56 25.00 8.67 -21.18
C SER A 56 24.11 8.27 -19.98
N GLY A 57 24.25 8.97 -18.85
CA GLY A 57 23.34 8.78 -17.71
C GLY A 57 21.87 9.00 -18.09
N ALA A 58 21.59 9.90 -19.03
CA ALA A 58 20.25 10.13 -19.58
C ALA A 58 19.72 8.90 -20.35
N TYR A 59 20.56 8.24 -21.15
CA TYR A 59 20.18 7.00 -21.84
C TYR A 59 19.90 5.86 -20.86
N VAL A 60 20.73 5.70 -19.82
CA VAL A 60 20.50 4.70 -18.76
C VAL A 60 19.21 5.01 -17.99
N GLY A 61 18.95 6.27 -17.68
CA GLY A 61 17.69 6.72 -17.06
C GLY A 61 16.47 6.42 -17.92
N ALA A 62 16.53 6.74 -19.21
CA ALA A 62 15.45 6.44 -20.17
C ALA A 62 15.21 4.93 -20.30
N LEU A 63 16.27 4.13 -20.34
CA LEU A 63 16.17 2.67 -20.40
C LEU A 63 15.52 2.11 -19.11
N ARG A 64 15.90 2.63 -17.94
CA ARG A 64 15.28 2.25 -16.65
C ARG A 64 13.79 2.58 -16.64
N ALA A 65 13.40 3.78 -17.10
CA ALA A 65 12.00 4.18 -17.21
C ALA A 65 11.22 3.26 -18.16
N PHE A 66 11.76 2.97 -19.34
CA PHE A 66 11.16 2.06 -20.31
C PHE A 66 10.91 0.65 -19.73
N HIS A 67 11.90 0.08 -19.05
CA HIS A 67 11.75 -1.24 -18.44
C HIS A 67 10.78 -1.22 -17.24
N SER A 68 10.74 -0.15 -16.46
CA SER A 68 9.75 0.03 -15.39
C SER A 68 8.33 0.03 -15.95
N MET A 69 8.07 0.82 -17.00
CA MET A 69 6.76 0.85 -17.67
C MET A 69 6.38 -0.50 -18.27
N LYS A 70 7.33 -1.19 -18.92
CA LYS A 70 7.11 -2.54 -19.45
C LYS A 70 6.71 -3.52 -18.35
N ASN A 71 7.32 -3.42 -17.17
CA ASN A 71 6.96 -4.25 -16.03
C ASN A 71 5.55 -3.94 -15.53
N LYS A 72 5.22 -2.65 -15.35
CA LYS A 72 3.87 -2.23 -14.94
C LYS A 72 2.79 -2.66 -15.93
N ALA A 73 3.05 -2.61 -17.23
CA ALA A 73 2.13 -3.14 -18.24
C ALA A 73 1.90 -4.66 -18.08
N ARG A 74 2.93 -5.43 -17.75
CA ARG A 74 2.78 -6.87 -17.47
C ARG A 74 1.94 -7.13 -16.21
N LEU A 75 2.23 -6.40 -15.13
CA LEU A 75 1.49 -6.48 -13.88
C LEU A 75 0.01 -6.13 -14.06
N TRP A 76 -0.29 -5.08 -14.81
CA TRP A 76 -1.66 -4.71 -15.16
C TRP A 76 -2.40 -5.84 -15.90
N ILE A 77 -1.74 -6.52 -16.86
CA ILE A 77 -2.34 -7.68 -17.54
C ILE A 77 -2.66 -8.80 -16.55
N TYR A 78 -1.82 -9.03 -15.53
CA TYR A 78 -2.10 -10.03 -14.49
C TYR A 78 -3.30 -9.63 -13.64
N ASP A 79 -3.36 -8.38 -13.18
CA ASP A 79 -4.51 -7.86 -12.42
C ASP A 79 -5.81 -8.01 -13.20
N ILE A 80 -5.83 -7.59 -14.47
CA ILE A 80 -7.01 -7.70 -15.32
C ILE A 80 -7.43 -9.15 -15.51
N LYS A 81 -6.49 -10.06 -15.79
CA LYS A 81 -6.82 -11.50 -15.92
C LYS A 81 -7.41 -12.10 -14.65
N TRP A 82 -6.91 -11.70 -13.49
CA TRP A 82 -7.44 -12.15 -12.21
C TRP A 82 -8.84 -11.57 -11.96
N LEU A 83 -9.07 -10.31 -12.32
CA LEU A 83 -10.40 -9.69 -12.23
C LEU A 83 -11.41 -10.28 -13.24
N GLU A 84 -10.95 -10.67 -14.42
CA GLU A 84 -11.78 -11.24 -15.50
C GLU A 84 -12.23 -12.69 -15.25
N GLN A 85 -11.71 -13.35 -14.21
CA GLN A 85 -12.15 -14.70 -13.87
C GLN A 85 -13.65 -14.74 -13.54
N ASP A 86 -14.25 -15.93 -13.58
CA ASP A 86 -15.67 -16.09 -13.28
C ASP A 86 -15.90 -16.13 -11.76
N TRP A 87 -16.10 -14.95 -11.17
CA TRP A 87 -16.36 -14.77 -9.75
C TRP A 87 -17.66 -15.42 -9.27
N ARG A 88 -18.57 -15.78 -10.20
CA ARG A 88 -19.79 -16.51 -9.85
C ARG A 88 -19.51 -17.95 -9.40
N ASN A 89 -18.35 -18.49 -9.78
CA ASN A 89 -17.92 -19.84 -9.43
C ASN A 89 -16.96 -19.86 -8.22
N VAL A 90 -16.51 -18.70 -7.78
CA VAL A 90 -15.61 -18.54 -6.63
C VAL A 90 -16.46 -18.50 -5.37
N LYS A 91 -16.64 -19.67 -4.75
CA LYS A 91 -17.42 -19.84 -3.51
C LYS A 91 -16.57 -19.43 -2.31
N VAL A 92 -16.51 -18.12 -2.05
CA VAL A 92 -15.83 -17.58 -0.87
C VAL A 92 -16.81 -16.70 -0.11
N ASP A 93 -17.00 -17.02 1.16
CA ASP A 93 -17.85 -16.31 2.10
C ASP A 93 -16.98 -15.31 2.86
N VAL A 94 -16.84 -14.09 2.33
CA VAL A 94 -16.06 -13.00 2.94
C VAL A 94 -17.02 -11.91 3.42
N ASP A 95 -17.46 -12.02 4.67
CA ASP A 95 -18.39 -11.06 5.28
C ASP A 95 -17.68 -9.80 5.85
N LEU A 96 -16.37 -9.72 5.68
CA LEU A 96 -15.52 -8.70 6.30
C LEU A 96 -15.84 -7.27 5.85
N PHE A 97 -16.27 -7.12 4.60
CA PHE A 97 -16.73 -5.85 3.99
C PHE A 97 -18.17 -5.98 3.49
N GLY A 98 -18.97 -6.83 4.14
CA GLY A 98 -20.35 -7.11 3.73
C GLY A 98 -21.19 -5.85 3.50
N PRO A 99 -21.18 -4.87 4.42
CA PRO A 99 -21.90 -3.61 4.24
C PRO A 99 -21.42 -2.77 3.05
N GLU A 100 -20.11 -2.62 2.86
CA GLU A 100 -19.51 -1.78 1.80
C GLU A 100 -19.68 -2.40 0.42
N THR A 101 -19.57 -3.71 0.37
CA THR A 101 -19.72 -4.48 -0.86
C THR A 101 -21.19 -4.78 -1.18
N GLY A 102 -22.09 -4.57 -0.22
CA GLY A 102 -23.52 -4.87 -0.33
C GLY A 102 -23.82 -6.37 -0.32
N THR A 103 -22.98 -7.18 0.36
CA THR A 103 -23.11 -8.64 0.43
C THR A 103 -23.67 -9.17 1.77
N ALA A 104 -23.73 -8.35 2.83
CA ALA A 104 -24.04 -8.78 4.21
C ALA A 104 -25.38 -9.55 4.39
N GLU A 105 -26.38 -9.29 3.55
CA GLU A 105 -27.71 -9.93 3.66
C GLU A 105 -28.04 -10.81 2.44
N LEU A 106 -27.06 -11.04 1.57
CA LEU A 106 -27.26 -11.76 0.31
C LEU A 106 -27.14 -13.28 0.50
N SER A 107 -27.87 -14.03 -0.33
CA SER A 107 -27.65 -15.47 -0.43
C SER A 107 -26.28 -15.76 -1.07
N VAL A 108 -25.70 -16.94 -0.86
CA VAL A 108 -24.39 -17.31 -1.44
C VAL A 108 -24.35 -17.10 -2.98
N GLY A 109 -25.44 -17.43 -3.68
CA GLY A 109 -25.53 -17.20 -5.13
C GLY A 109 -25.52 -15.71 -5.50
N ASP A 110 -26.19 -14.88 -4.72
CA ASP A 110 -26.24 -13.44 -4.90
C ASP A 110 -24.93 -12.75 -4.51
N VAL A 111 -24.22 -13.27 -3.50
CA VAL A 111 -22.86 -12.82 -3.11
C VAL A 111 -21.89 -13.03 -4.26
N CYS A 112 -21.85 -14.22 -4.86
CA CYS A 112 -20.96 -14.49 -5.99
C CYS A 112 -21.33 -13.63 -7.23
N ALA A 113 -22.62 -13.37 -7.46
CA ALA A 113 -23.05 -12.42 -8.49
C ALA A 113 -22.58 -10.99 -8.20
N ARG A 114 -22.64 -10.56 -6.92
CA ARG A 114 -22.16 -9.25 -6.49
C ARG A 114 -20.64 -9.12 -6.64
N HIS A 115 -19.87 -10.16 -6.31
CA HIS A 115 -18.43 -10.19 -6.55
C HIS A 115 -18.08 -9.98 -8.03
N GLN A 116 -18.83 -10.61 -8.95
CA GLN A 116 -18.65 -10.37 -10.39
C GLN A 116 -18.90 -8.91 -10.78
N ILE A 117 -19.93 -8.28 -10.19
CA ILE A 117 -20.23 -6.87 -10.44
C ILE A 117 -19.08 -5.98 -9.92
N LEU A 118 -18.58 -6.23 -8.71
CA LEU A 118 -17.46 -5.49 -8.14
C LEU A 118 -16.19 -5.62 -9.00
N ALA A 119 -15.88 -6.83 -9.47
CA ALA A 119 -14.76 -7.05 -10.38
C ALA A 119 -14.90 -6.22 -11.67
N ASN A 120 -16.10 -6.18 -12.26
CA ASN A 120 -16.38 -5.37 -13.45
C ASN A 120 -16.23 -3.86 -13.17
N GLU A 121 -16.66 -3.38 -11.99
CA GLU A 121 -16.48 -1.99 -11.57
C GLU A 121 -14.98 -1.64 -11.48
N VAL A 122 -14.15 -2.53 -10.91
CA VAL A 122 -12.70 -2.34 -10.82
C VAL A 122 -12.05 -2.38 -12.21
N ILE A 123 -12.41 -3.34 -13.07
CA ILE A 123 -11.94 -3.41 -14.46
C ILE A 123 -12.25 -2.11 -15.19
N SER A 124 -13.47 -1.60 -15.05
CA SER A 124 -13.87 -0.34 -15.69
C SER A 124 -12.99 0.83 -15.24
N LYS A 125 -12.68 0.92 -13.94
CA LYS A 125 -11.75 1.95 -13.42
C LYS A 125 -10.35 1.76 -14.00
N PHE A 126 -9.80 0.56 -13.89
CA PHE A 126 -8.46 0.21 -14.39
C PHE A 126 -8.30 0.47 -15.89
N SER A 127 -9.35 0.24 -16.68
CA SER A 127 -9.35 0.47 -18.13
C SER A 127 -9.40 1.96 -18.50
N SER A 128 -9.96 2.79 -17.61
CA SER A 128 -10.09 4.23 -17.81
C SER A 128 -8.95 5.06 -17.22
N SER A 129 -8.11 4.46 -16.37
CA SER A 129 -7.02 5.13 -15.66
C SER A 129 -5.70 5.04 -16.42
N SER A 130 -4.99 6.17 -16.51
CA SER A 130 -3.58 6.18 -16.91
C SER A 130 -2.69 5.86 -15.71
N LEU A 131 -1.45 5.38 -15.91
CA LEU A 131 -0.50 5.15 -14.81
C LEU A 131 -0.23 6.42 -13.98
N ALA A 132 -0.38 7.60 -14.58
CA ALA A 132 -0.24 8.89 -13.90
C ALA A 132 -1.51 9.35 -13.16
N SER A 133 -2.59 8.56 -13.19
CA SER A 133 -3.83 8.89 -12.48
C SER A 133 -3.61 8.81 -10.98
N GLU A 134 -4.18 9.75 -10.24
CA GLU A 134 -4.14 9.79 -8.78
C GLU A 134 -5.56 9.68 -8.22
N PHE A 135 -5.71 8.86 -7.18
CA PHE A 135 -6.93 8.73 -6.40
C PHE A 135 -6.73 9.45 -5.08
N VAL A 136 -7.71 10.24 -4.66
CA VAL A 136 -7.64 11.05 -3.44
C VAL A 136 -8.80 10.65 -2.52
N THR A 137 -8.53 10.58 -1.21
CA THR A 137 -9.55 10.30 -0.21
C THR A 137 -10.54 11.46 -0.09
N THR A 138 -11.73 11.19 0.42
CA THR A 138 -12.75 12.25 0.66
C THR A 138 -12.28 13.31 1.63
N SER A 139 -11.35 12.98 2.54
CA SER A 139 -10.71 13.94 3.45
C SER A 139 -9.69 14.85 2.75
N GLY A 140 -9.27 14.52 1.52
CA GLY A 140 -8.23 15.22 0.77
C GLY A 140 -6.82 15.01 1.33
N LYS A 141 -6.65 14.20 2.39
CA LYS A 141 -5.37 14.00 3.08
C LYS A 141 -4.59 12.79 2.57
N GLY A 142 -5.29 11.77 2.10
CA GLY A 142 -4.68 10.57 1.53
C GLY A 142 -4.78 10.58 0.02
N TRP A 143 -3.75 10.09 -0.66
CA TRP A 143 -3.78 9.87 -2.08
C TRP A 143 -2.95 8.63 -2.45
N VAL A 144 -3.27 8.01 -3.58
CA VAL A 144 -2.51 6.90 -4.14
C VAL A 144 -2.52 7.01 -5.66
N SER A 145 -1.36 6.86 -6.28
CA SER A 145 -1.25 6.81 -7.74
C SER A 145 -1.63 5.43 -8.27
N PHE A 146 -2.18 5.39 -9.48
CA PHE A 146 -2.60 4.14 -10.11
C PHE A 146 -1.41 3.21 -10.36
N ASP A 147 -0.23 3.75 -10.70
CA ASP A 147 0.98 2.94 -10.83
C ASP A 147 1.39 2.21 -9.55
N ASN A 148 1.06 2.74 -8.37
CA ASN A 148 1.27 2.08 -7.08
C ASN A 148 0.24 1.00 -6.77
N LEU A 149 -0.92 0.99 -7.46
CA LEU A 149 -1.94 -0.06 -7.31
C LEU A 149 -1.73 -1.21 -8.31
N VAL A 150 -1.11 -0.92 -9.48
CA VAL A 150 -0.87 -1.92 -10.52
C VAL A 150 0.14 -2.97 -10.06
N GLY A 151 -0.29 -4.22 -10.07
CA GLY A 151 0.39 -5.42 -9.59
C GLY A 151 -0.03 -5.85 -8.19
N GLU A 152 -0.65 -4.95 -7.42
CA GLU A 152 -0.95 -5.20 -6.01
C GLU A 152 -2.27 -5.95 -5.81
N VAL A 153 -3.22 -5.81 -6.75
CA VAL A 153 -4.56 -6.40 -6.63
C VAL A 153 -4.55 -7.91 -6.76
N CYS A 154 -3.82 -8.45 -7.75
CA CYS A 154 -3.71 -9.90 -7.93
C CYS A 154 -2.71 -10.56 -6.98
N GLU A 155 -1.60 -9.88 -6.67
CA GLU A 155 -0.50 -10.48 -5.89
C GLU A 155 -0.71 -10.35 -4.37
N GLY A 156 -1.51 -9.38 -3.92
CA GLY A 156 -1.80 -9.13 -2.50
C GLY A 156 -0.69 -8.40 -1.73
N TRP A 157 0.47 -8.17 -2.36
CA TRP A 157 1.69 -7.62 -1.76
C TRP A 157 1.70 -6.10 -1.57
N LEU A 158 0.64 -5.57 -0.94
CA LEU A 158 0.46 -4.13 -0.76
C LEU A 158 1.71 -3.46 -0.18
N ASN A 159 2.19 -2.41 -0.84
CA ASN A 159 3.21 -1.53 -0.27
C ASN A 159 2.59 -0.45 0.64
N ASP A 160 3.41 0.46 1.17
CA ASP A 160 2.99 1.53 2.08
C ASP A 160 1.85 2.40 1.52
N ALA A 161 1.88 2.73 0.23
CA ALA A 161 0.93 3.68 -0.38
C ALA A 161 -0.53 3.20 -0.36
N PRO A 162 -0.89 2.00 -0.86
CA PRO A 162 -2.25 1.48 -0.76
C PRO A 162 -2.68 1.23 0.70
N ILE A 163 -1.77 0.84 1.59
CA ILE A 163 -2.09 0.66 3.02
C ILE A 163 -2.50 1.99 3.65
N ASP A 164 -1.65 3.01 3.54
CA ASP A 164 -1.92 4.34 4.10
C ASP A 164 -3.19 4.96 3.49
N PHE A 165 -3.39 4.80 2.18
CA PHE A 165 -4.61 5.25 1.50
C PHE A 165 -5.85 4.57 2.07
N CYS A 166 -5.82 3.26 2.26
CA CYS A 166 -6.94 2.51 2.83
C CYS A 166 -7.23 2.95 4.28
N MET A 167 -6.19 3.10 5.10
CA MET A 167 -6.33 3.53 6.50
C MET A 167 -6.95 4.92 6.60
N GLU A 168 -6.53 5.86 5.76
CA GLU A 168 -7.13 7.19 5.66
C GLU A 168 -8.60 7.12 5.18
N MET A 169 -8.95 6.23 4.25
CA MET A 169 -10.33 6.04 3.80
C MET A 169 -11.27 5.59 4.93
N LEU A 170 -10.76 4.87 5.93
CA LEU A 170 -11.55 4.44 7.09
C LEU A 170 -12.06 5.63 7.93
N SER A 171 -11.45 6.82 7.80
CA SER A 171 -11.95 8.05 8.43
C SER A 171 -13.37 8.43 7.98
N GLY A 172 -13.79 7.99 6.79
CA GLY A 172 -15.14 8.23 6.26
C GLY A 172 -16.21 7.28 6.82
N VAL A 173 -15.83 6.20 7.50
CA VAL A 173 -16.73 5.12 7.94
C VAL A 173 -17.10 5.28 9.42
N VAL A 174 -16.14 5.66 10.27
CA VAL A 174 -16.30 5.66 11.74
C VAL A 174 -15.88 7.01 12.32
N GLY A 175 -16.42 7.35 13.49
CA GLY A 175 -16.23 8.64 14.17
C GLY A 175 -14.77 9.05 14.43
N PRO A 176 -14.52 10.13 15.18
CA PRO A 176 -13.24 10.84 15.22
C PRO A 176 -12.03 9.90 15.38
N TYR A 177 -11.26 9.80 14.31
CA TYR A 177 -10.19 8.84 14.06
C TYR A 177 -8.92 9.56 13.61
N TYR A 178 -7.76 8.96 13.86
CA TYR A 178 -6.46 9.45 13.41
C TYR A 178 -5.61 8.31 12.82
N ALA A 179 -5.30 8.38 11.53
CA ALA A 179 -4.34 7.47 10.89
C ALA A 179 -2.92 8.02 11.06
N LEU A 180 -1.98 7.14 11.37
CA LEU A 180 -0.56 7.38 11.16
C LEU A 180 -0.13 6.68 9.86
N SER A 181 0.83 7.28 9.16
CA SER A 181 1.48 6.62 8.02
C SER A 181 2.28 5.42 8.49
N SER A 182 2.31 4.35 7.69
CA SER A 182 3.19 3.19 7.88
C SER A 182 4.66 3.56 8.01
N LEU A 183 5.07 4.68 7.38
CA LEU A 183 6.45 5.17 7.42
C LEU A 183 6.83 5.76 8.78
N THR A 184 5.86 6.00 9.66
CA THR A 184 6.08 6.60 11.00
C THR A 184 7.14 5.84 11.80
N THR A 185 7.15 4.50 11.72
CA THR A 185 8.12 3.67 12.44
C THR A 185 9.51 3.68 11.83
N ALA A 186 9.69 4.23 10.62
CA ALA A 186 10.97 4.35 9.93
C ALA A 186 11.53 5.78 10.01
N VAL A 187 10.67 6.79 9.95
CA VAL A 187 11.09 8.21 9.92
C VAL A 187 10.87 8.94 11.25
N GLY A 188 10.19 8.30 12.19
CA GLY A 188 9.83 8.87 13.48
C GLY A 188 8.41 9.45 13.53
N PHE A 189 7.89 9.58 14.75
CA PHE A 189 6.55 10.09 14.99
C PHE A 189 6.41 11.58 14.66
N PRO A 190 5.28 11.99 14.04
CA PRO A 190 5.05 13.38 13.73
C PRO A 190 4.92 14.24 14.99
N ARG A 191 4.92 15.56 14.80
CA ARG A 191 4.53 16.49 15.85
C ARG A 191 3.10 16.18 16.31
N ALA A 192 2.84 16.40 17.60
CA ALA A 192 1.51 16.21 18.15
C ALA A 192 0.50 17.09 17.39
N PRO A 193 -0.66 16.55 16.98
CA PRO A 193 -1.70 17.34 16.34
C PRO A 193 -2.16 18.50 17.24
N THR A 194 -2.57 19.60 16.61
CA THR A 194 -3.17 20.74 17.31
C THR A 194 -4.58 20.43 17.81
N THR A 195 -5.25 19.45 17.20
CA THR A 195 -6.55 18.97 17.66
C THR A 195 -6.37 18.27 19.00
N PRO A 196 -7.22 18.52 20.01
CA PRO A 196 -7.12 17.80 21.27
C PRO A 196 -7.31 16.29 21.10
N ILE A 197 -6.66 15.50 21.94
CA ILE A 197 -6.78 14.03 21.87
C ILE A 197 -8.12 13.51 22.41
N CYS A 198 -8.79 14.22 23.34
CA CYS A 198 -10.05 13.79 23.95
C CYS A 198 -11.20 13.44 22.98
N PRO A 199 -11.43 14.18 21.88
CA PRO A 199 -12.43 13.79 20.88
C PRO A 199 -12.04 12.55 20.08
N ILE A 200 -10.75 12.19 19.99
CA ILE A 200 -10.29 11.03 19.22
C ILE A 200 -10.71 9.75 19.93
N LYS A 201 -11.29 8.83 19.18
CA LYS A 201 -11.68 7.50 19.66
C LYS A 201 -10.64 6.45 19.34
N ILE A 202 -10.00 6.55 18.19
CA ILE A 202 -9.08 5.53 17.68
C ILE A 202 -7.90 6.18 16.96
N ILE A 203 -6.70 5.65 17.20
CA ILE A 203 -5.49 5.94 16.44
C ILE A 203 -5.03 4.64 15.80
N LEU A 204 -4.86 4.61 14.47
CA LEU A 204 -4.33 3.45 13.75
C LEU A 204 -2.88 3.70 13.35
N LEU A 205 -2.05 2.69 13.54
CA LEU A 205 -0.67 2.66 13.07
C LEU A 205 -0.45 1.34 12.32
N PRO A 206 -0.43 1.35 10.98
CA PRO A 206 0.10 0.24 10.20
C PRO A 206 1.59 0.10 10.47
N VAL A 207 2.07 -1.14 10.53
CA VAL A 207 3.47 -1.44 10.83
C VAL A 207 4.02 -2.34 9.73
N HIS A 208 5.03 -1.85 9.03
CA HIS A 208 5.76 -2.62 8.03
C HIS A 208 6.91 -3.37 8.72
N LEU A 209 6.76 -4.68 8.83
CA LEU A 209 7.66 -5.59 9.54
C LEU A 209 8.62 -6.24 8.55
N HIS A 210 9.92 -6.16 8.86
CA HIS A 210 11.01 -6.78 8.07
C HIS A 210 11.01 -6.51 6.56
N GLY A 211 10.30 -5.47 6.10
CA GLY A 211 10.22 -5.09 4.69
C GLY A 211 9.42 -6.05 3.81
N ASN A 212 8.65 -6.96 4.40
CA ASN A 212 7.88 -7.96 3.65
C ASN A 212 6.54 -8.34 4.29
N HIS A 213 6.18 -7.75 5.42
CA HIS A 213 5.03 -8.19 6.19
C HIS A 213 4.32 -7.03 6.89
N TRP A 214 3.01 -7.16 7.12
CA TRP A 214 2.18 -6.11 7.69
C TRP A 214 1.57 -6.51 9.03
N GLY A 215 1.64 -5.61 9.99
CA GLY A 215 0.83 -5.61 11.21
C GLY A 215 0.08 -4.29 11.38
N VAL A 216 -0.78 -4.21 12.39
CA VAL A 216 -1.44 -2.96 12.79
C VAL A 216 -1.57 -2.84 14.30
N ILE A 217 -1.31 -1.64 14.80
CA ILE A 217 -1.54 -1.26 16.19
C ILE A 217 -2.73 -0.30 16.21
N ILE A 218 -3.77 -0.68 16.95
CA ILE A 218 -5.00 0.09 17.13
C ILE A 218 -5.04 0.62 18.56
N ALA A 219 -4.79 1.92 18.75
CA ALA A 219 -4.94 2.53 20.06
C ALA A 219 -6.37 3.05 20.25
N GLN A 220 -7.13 2.36 21.10
CA GLN A 220 -8.45 2.82 21.52
C GLN A 220 -8.33 3.87 22.62
N VAL A 221 -8.89 5.04 22.37
CA VAL A 221 -8.90 6.21 23.25
C VAL A 221 -10.31 6.40 23.79
N HIS A 222 -10.43 6.48 25.13
CA HIS A 222 -11.70 6.64 25.81
C HIS A 222 -11.61 7.74 26.86
N TYR A 223 -12.28 8.85 26.59
CA TYR A 223 -12.39 9.99 27.51
C TYR A 223 -13.70 9.95 28.29
N VAL A 224 -13.61 10.01 29.62
CA VAL A 224 -14.76 10.07 30.53
C VAL A 224 -14.83 11.46 31.16
N LYS A 225 -15.76 12.28 30.67
CA LYS A 225 -15.95 13.68 31.13
C LYS A 225 -16.25 13.77 32.63
N ALA A 226 -17.05 12.85 33.18
CA ALA A 226 -17.47 12.88 34.59
C ALA A 226 -16.30 12.73 35.58
N THR A 227 -15.25 12.01 35.20
CA THR A 227 -14.06 11.76 36.03
C THR A 227 -12.81 12.46 35.50
N ASP A 228 -12.97 13.29 34.46
CA ASP A 228 -11.90 13.89 33.66
C ASP A 228 -10.70 12.96 33.44
N LYS A 229 -10.99 11.78 32.89
CA LYS A 229 -10.03 10.69 32.72
C LYS A 229 -9.98 10.24 31.27
N LEU A 230 -8.78 10.25 30.69
CA LEU A 230 -8.48 9.67 29.39
C LEU A 230 -7.82 8.31 29.62
N SER A 231 -8.38 7.24 29.04
CA SER A 231 -7.73 5.93 29.05
C SER A 231 -7.43 5.47 27.64
N VAL A 232 -6.25 4.89 27.45
CA VAL A 232 -5.78 4.40 26.16
C VAL A 232 -5.40 2.92 26.29
N ARG A 233 -5.83 2.10 25.34
CA ARG A 233 -5.45 0.68 25.24
C ARG A 233 -5.00 0.38 23.81
N GLY A 234 -3.81 -0.16 23.65
CA GLY A 234 -3.35 -0.70 22.36
C GLY A 234 -3.95 -2.08 22.10
N TYR A 235 -4.29 -2.34 20.85
CA TYR A 235 -4.63 -3.65 20.33
C TYR A 235 -3.66 -3.95 19.19
N MET A 236 -2.96 -5.06 19.27
CA MET A 236 -1.95 -5.48 18.31
C MET A 236 -2.51 -6.61 17.48
N TYR A 237 -2.38 -6.50 16.17
CA TYR A 237 -2.81 -7.51 15.24
C TYR A 237 -1.74 -7.74 14.18
N GLU A 238 -1.41 -9.01 14.01
CA GLU A 238 -0.40 -9.52 13.08
C GLU A 238 -1.00 -10.79 12.45
N PRO A 239 -1.29 -10.80 11.13
CA PRO A 239 -2.04 -11.88 10.50
C PRO A 239 -1.39 -13.27 10.51
N MET A 240 -0.07 -13.42 10.55
CA MET A 240 0.62 -14.71 10.63
C MET A 240 0.63 -15.31 12.04
N ILE A 241 0.47 -14.48 13.08
CA ILE A 241 0.60 -14.85 14.50
C ILE A 241 2.00 -15.46 14.75
N ASP A 242 3.03 -14.84 14.18
CA ASP A 242 4.43 -15.21 14.37
C ASP A 242 4.99 -14.48 15.59
N VAL A 243 5.52 -15.25 16.54
CA VAL A 243 6.14 -14.72 17.77
C VAL A 243 7.28 -13.75 17.45
N ALA A 244 8.03 -13.96 16.36
CA ALA A 244 9.09 -13.05 15.97
C ALA A 244 8.55 -11.65 15.65
N TYR A 245 7.42 -11.56 14.95
CA TYR A 245 6.78 -10.29 14.64
C TYR A 245 6.10 -9.64 15.85
N HIS A 246 5.73 -10.43 16.86
CA HIS A 246 5.12 -9.90 18.08
C HIS A 246 6.10 -9.01 18.86
N GLU A 247 7.36 -9.43 18.99
CA GLU A 247 8.39 -8.64 19.69
C GLU A 247 8.60 -7.28 19.00
N ASP A 248 8.65 -7.26 17.67
CA ASP A 248 8.79 -6.02 16.89
C ASP A 248 7.59 -5.09 17.06
N MET A 249 6.37 -5.64 17.01
CA MET A 249 5.13 -4.89 17.22
C MET A 249 5.06 -4.28 18.62
N GLU A 250 5.47 -5.04 19.64
CA GLU A 250 5.57 -4.53 21.02
C GLU A 250 6.61 -3.42 21.15
N ALA A 251 7.73 -3.54 20.43
CA ALA A 251 8.74 -2.47 20.35
C ALA A 251 8.20 -1.21 19.66
N LYS A 252 7.32 -1.32 18.66
CA LYS A 252 6.69 -0.15 18.01
C LYS A 252 5.57 0.49 18.85
N TRP A 253 4.97 -0.27 19.79
CA TRP A 253 4.07 0.29 20.78
C TRP A 253 4.82 1.03 21.89
N ASN A 254 5.89 0.42 22.44
CA ASN A 254 6.65 0.96 23.55
C ASN A 254 7.73 1.95 23.09
N ASP A 255 8.17 2.81 24.00
CA ASP A 255 9.35 3.63 23.76
C ASP A 255 10.61 2.77 23.90
N ILE A 256 11.57 2.94 23.00
CA ILE A 256 12.89 2.30 23.08
C ILE A 256 13.83 3.28 23.77
N THR A 257 14.44 2.83 24.87
CA THR A 257 15.43 3.61 25.62
C THR A 257 16.81 2.95 25.59
N ASP A 258 17.87 3.75 25.71
CA ASP A 258 19.23 3.25 25.84
C ASP A 258 19.53 2.73 27.26
N ALA A 259 20.78 2.30 27.50
CA ALA A 259 21.23 1.82 28.80
C ALA A 259 21.18 2.89 29.92
N ASN A 260 21.08 4.17 29.56
CA ASN A 260 20.97 5.29 30.48
C ASN A 260 19.51 5.72 30.70
N ASN A 261 18.55 4.98 30.14
CA ASN A 261 17.12 5.28 30.17
C ASN A 261 16.77 6.58 29.41
N GLU A 262 17.59 6.97 28.43
CA GLU A 262 17.31 8.05 27.49
C GLU A 262 16.51 7.52 26.30
N LEU A 263 15.54 8.30 25.81
CA LEU A 263 14.69 7.93 24.68
C LEU A 263 15.51 7.86 23.38
N VAL A 264 15.54 6.68 22.76
CA VAL A 264 16.19 6.43 21.46
C VAL A 264 15.16 6.50 20.34
N GLU A 265 14.04 5.80 20.49
CA GLU A 265 12.96 5.77 19.52
C GLU A 265 11.63 5.88 20.27
N GLU A 266 10.78 6.82 19.84
CA GLU A 266 9.43 6.98 20.39
C GLU A 266 8.53 5.90 19.80
N GLY A 267 7.73 5.25 20.65
CA GLY A 267 6.67 4.35 20.23
C GLY A 267 5.31 5.04 20.17
N LEU A 268 4.29 4.32 19.74
CA LEU A 268 2.93 4.87 19.70
C LEU A 268 2.45 5.34 21.08
N ARG A 269 2.89 4.65 22.15
CA ARG A 269 2.63 5.04 23.53
C ARG A 269 3.21 6.42 23.85
N GLY A 270 4.47 6.67 23.54
CA GLY A 270 5.14 7.96 23.76
C GLY A 270 4.46 9.07 22.98
N PHE A 271 4.14 8.83 21.70
CA PHE A 271 3.41 9.78 20.88
C PHE A 271 2.06 10.19 21.48
N VAL A 272 1.28 9.22 21.97
CA VAL A 272 -0.01 9.47 22.62
C VAL A 272 0.16 10.25 23.93
N GLN A 273 1.18 9.93 24.73
CA GLN A 273 1.49 10.67 25.96
C GLN A 273 1.90 12.11 25.66
N ARG A 274 2.72 12.32 24.62
CA ARG A 274 3.14 13.64 24.15
C ARG A 274 1.96 14.46 23.64
N TRP A 275 1.04 13.85 22.89
CA TRP A 275 -0.17 14.51 22.41
C TRP A 275 -1.13 14.87 23.56
N HIS A 276 -1.30 13.96 24.53
CA HIS A 276 -2.06 14.24 25.76
C HIS A 276 -1.46 15.43 26.53
N GLN A 277 -0.14 15.41 26.78
CA GLN A 277 0.56 16.48 27.51
C GLN A 277 0.45 17.83 26.80
N ALA A 278 0.51 17.84 25.47
CA ALA A 278 0.39 19.07 24.67
C ALA A 278 -1.03 19.63 24.64
N SER A 279 -2.05 18.78 24.66
CA SER A 279 -3.44 19.20 24.42
C SER A 279 -4.33 19.28 25.66
N VAL A 280 -4.16 18.38 26.63
CA VAL A 280 -5.01 18.25 27.83
C VAL A 280 -4.20 17.83 29.07
N PRO A 281 -3.14 18.57 29.45
CA PRO A 281 -2.20 18.16 30.51
C PRO A 281 -2.82 17.98 31.90
N ARG A 282 -4.01 18.56 32.15
CA ARG A 282 -4.73 18.45 33.42
C ARG A 282 -5.61 17.21 33.52
N THR A 283 -6.00 16.63 32.39
CA THR A 283 -6.82 15.41 32.34
C THR A 283 -5.98 14.22 32.78
N ARG A 284 -6.51 13.34 33.63
CA ARG A 284 -5.76 12.16 34.08
C ARG A 284 -5.61 11.15 32.95
N LEU A 285 -4.37 10.87 32.54
CA LEU A 285 -4.05 9.81 31.57
C LEU A 285 -3.88 8.45 32.25
N LEU A 286 -4.49 7.41 31.68
CA LEU A 286 -4.28 6.01 32.05
C LEU A 286 -3.94 5.18 30.81
N MET A 287 -2.68 4.76 30.73
CA MET A 287 -2.25 3.74 29.76
C MET A 287 -2.60 2.36 30.31
N LYS A 288 -3.50 1.65 29.63
CA LYS A 288 -3.84 0.25 29.95
C LYS A 288 -2.84 -0.68 29.24
N PRO A 289 -2.60 -1.90 29.76
CA PRO A 289 -1.86 -2.93 29.03
C PRO A 289 -2.50 -3.18 27.66
N PHE A 290 -1.67 -3.33 26.63
CA PHE A 290 -2.12 -3.69 25.30
C PHE A 290 -2.72 -5.10 25.28
N LYS A 291 -3.40 -5.46 24.20
CA LYS A 291 -3.93 -6.81 23.96
C LYS A 291 -3.52 -7.28 22.57
N TRP A 292 -3.12 -8.54 22.48
CA TRP A 292 -3.02 -9.24 21.20
C TRP A 292 -4.41 -9.63 20.71
N ILE A 293 -4.57 -9.61 19.39
CA ILE A 293 -5.74 -10.10 18.70
C ILE A 293 -5.31 -11.35 17.93
N ASP A 294 -5.84 -12.49 18.36
CA ASP A 294 -5.37 -13.81 17.91
C ASP A 294 -6.00 -14.27 16.59
N GLY A 295 -6.72 -13.38 15.89
CA GLY A 295 -7.35 -13.74 14.63
C GLY A 295 -8.09 -12.61 13.91
N PRO A 296 -8.43 -12.82 12.63
CA PRO A 296 -8.20 -14.05 11.86
C PRO A 296 -6.71 -14.26 11.50
N GLN A 297 -6.30 -15.49 11.26
CA GLN A 297 -4.95 -15.78 10.74
C GLN A 297 -5.00 -15.71 9.21
N GLN A 298 -3.99 -15.12 8.57
CA GLN A 298 -3.80 -15.29 7.14
C GLN A 298 -3.32 -16.71 6.84
N HIS A 299 -3.88 -17.32 5.79
CA HIS A 299 -3.50 -18.67 5.36
C HIS A 299 -2.51 -18.68 4.21
N ASP A 300 -2.30 -17.53 3.57
CA ASP A 300 -1.35 -17.34 2.51
C ASP A 300 -0.17 -16.46 2.97
N TYR A 301 0.89 -16.42 2.17
CA TYR A 301 2.11 -15.66 2.48
C TYR A 301 2.11 -14.25 1.86
N PHE A 302 0.95 -13.74 1.44
CA PHE A 302 0.89 -12.53 0.62
C PHE A 302 -0.28 -11.59 0.91
N SER A 303 -1.31 -11.99 1.65
CA SER A 303 -2.50 -11.17 1.92
C SER A 303 -2.38 -10.26 3.16
N CYS A 304 -1.24 -10.21 3.84
CA CYS A 304 -1.08 -9.51 5.12
C CYS A 304 -1.58 -8.07 5.08
N GLY A 305 -1.29 -7.34 4.01
CA GLY A 305 -1.76 -5.96 3.83
C GLY A 305 -3.28 -5.85 3.77
N VAL A 306 -3.93 -6.70 2.98
CA VAL A 306 -5.40 -6.74 2.85
C VAL A 306 -6.03 -7.11 4.20
N VAL A 307 -5.49 -8.14 4.85
CA VAL A 307 -6.01 -8.65 6.13
C VAL A 307 -5.86 -7.59 7.23
N VAL A 308 -4.77 -6.84 7.27
CA VAL A 308 -4.57 -5.70 8.18
C VAL A 308 -5.59 -4.59 7.97
N VAL A 309 -5.81 -4.16 6.72
CA VAL A 309 -6.82 -3.12 6.39
C VAL A 309 -8.21 -3.58 6.83
N ALA A 310 -8.52 -4.84 6.54
CA ALA A 310 -9.82 -5.39 6.79
C ALA A 310 -10.09 -5.63 8.28
N HIS A 311 -9.06 -6.02 9.04
CA HIS A 311 -9.12 -6.07 10.49
C HIS A 311 -9.31 -4.69 11.12
N ALA A 312 -8.57 -3.69 10.64
CA ALA A 312 -8.74 -2.31 11.09
C ALA A 312 -10.19 -1.84 10.86
N TYR A 313 -10.72 -2.04 9.65
CA TYR A 313 -12.12 -1.74 9.32
C TYR A 313 -13.11 -2.42 10.28
N SER A 314 -12.97 -3.74 10.49
CA SER A 314 -13.83 -4.53 11.38
C SER A 314 -13.80 -4.03 12.83
N PHE A 315 -12.62 -3.71 13.34
CA PHE A 315 -12.46 -3.18 14.68
C PHE A 315 -13.20 -1.83 14.82
N LEU A 316 -13.11 -0.98 13.80
CA LEU A 316 -13.77 0.33 13.79
C LEU A 316 -15.30 0.20 13.76
N THR A 317 -15.84 -0.73 12.97
CA THR A 317 -17.29 -0.91 12.78
C THR A 317 -17.96 -1.74 13.88
N HIS A 318 -17.21 -2.17 14.90
CA HIS A 318 -17.68 -3.03 15.99
C HIS A 318 -18.21 -4.40 15.52
N ASN A 319 -17.90 -4.77 14.27
CA ASN A 319 -18.09 -6.12 13.76
C ASN A 319 -16.90 -6.94 14.24
N HIS A 320 -16.96 -7.56 15.42
CA HIS A 320 -15.93 -8.51 15.84
C HIS A 320 -15.89 -9.65 14.82
N VAL A 321 -14.87 -9.65 13.96
CA VAL A 321 -14.66 -10.70 12.97
C VAL A 321 -14.18 -11.95 13.70
N GLN A 322 -15.13 -12.77 14.12
CA GLN A 322 -14.90 -14.19 14.33
C GLN A 322 -15.01 -14.86 12.95
N ILE A 323 -13.92 -14.93 12.19
CA ILE A 323 -13.84 -15.95 11.13
C ILE A 323 -13.67 -17.26 11.88
N ALA A 324 -14.80 -17.93 12.14
CA ALA A 324 -14.76 -19.27 12.69
C ALA A 324 -13.91 -20.15 11.77
N PRO A 325 -12.93 -20.89 12.28
CA PRO A 325 -12.38 -22.00 11.51
C PRO A 325 -13.53 -22.99 11.36
N ARG A 326 -14.13 -23.08 10.17
CA ARG A 326 -15.02 -24.21 9.90
C ARG A 326 -14.16 -25.47 9.78
N PRO A 327 -14.61 -26.58 10.39
CA PRO A 327 -13.82 -27.80 10.62
C PRO A 327 -13.28 -28.47 9.35
#